data_AF-A0A957HGF2-F1
#
_entry.id   AF-A0A957HGF2-F1
#
_cell.length_a   1.000
_cell.length_b   1.000
_cell.length_c   1.000
_cell.angle_alpha   90.00
_cell.angle_beta   90.00
_cell.angle_gamma   90.00
#
_symmetry.space_group_name_H-M   'P 1'
#
loop_
_entity.id
_entity.type
_entity.pdbx_description
1 polymer ?
#
loop_
_entity_poly.entity_id
_entity_poly.type
_entity_poly.pdbx_seq_one_letter_code
_entity_poly.pdbx_strand_id
1 'polypeptide(L)'
;LKTMYFNSLVQPLPEAMPMTGPMRWLGYVLAAGIPAITFFWTQTSFLNFLMGAENPLLFTAPTPLFAQNITNGVVVWALTNGVITLVLFLIWHFTSNKGATLENYAMPIHWPHIFKSALLAICVLTFGYLLLAAADLLFRVDFRFWVVTAKLMSPLQFRMFLGYLPFFVIFFLIVGLVLHGQLRLMTATGDDVPMWRAMLANVGLLVTGIVVLLLIQYIPLMAGSPLPLGESLLTIVAFQFVALLTIAGVVMTFFFRKTGTLYTGAFLSALFITWVIVAGQATHFAF
;
A
#
# COMPACT_ATOMS: atom_id res chain seq x y z
N LEU A 1 21.14 7.60 2.28
CA LEU A 1 21.84 6.37 2.75
C LEU A 1 23.36 6.52 2.79
N LYS A 2 24.04 7.05 1.76
CA LYS A 2 25.51 7.33 1.84
C LYS A 2 25.90 8.55 2.69
N THR A 3 24.92 9.37 3.06
CA THR A 3 25.07 10.54 3.95
C THR A 3 25.40 10.11 5.37
N MET A 4 26.22 10.88 6.10
CA MET A 4 26.58 10.57 7.50
C MET A 4 25.37 10.31 8.41
N TYR A 5 24.30 11.11 8.27
CA TYR A 5 23.13 11.02 9.14
C TYR A 5 22.28 9.74 8.94
N PHE A 6 22.00 9.38 7.68
CA PHE A 6 21.16 8.22 7.32
C PHE A 6 21.94 6.92 7.10
N ASN A 7 23.27 6.92 7.17
CA ASN A 7 24.06 5.69 7.00
C ASN A 7 23.75 4.67 8.12
N SER A 8 23.40 5.13 9.31
CA SER A 8 23.00 4.25 10.42
C SER A 8 21.74 3.42 10.14
N LEU A 9 20.97 3.75 9.10
CA LEU A 9 19.81 2.95 8.67
C LEU A 9 20.20 1.72 7.85
N VAL A 10 21.44 1.65 7.34
CA VAL A 10 21.92 0.50 6.58
C VAL A 10 22.31 -0.59 7.57
N GLN A 11 21.44 -1.59 7.71
CA GLN A 11 21.65 -2.75 8.58
C GLN A 11 21.78 -4.03 7.74
N PRO A 12 22.44 -5.09 8.28
CA PRO A 12 22.39 -6.40 7.65
C PRO A 12 20.95 -6.86 7.49
N LEU A 13 20.69 -7.63 6.42
CA LEU A 13 19.39 -8.24 6.25
C LEU A 13 19.14 -9.24 7.40
N PRO A 14 17.96 -9.23 8.01
CA PRO A 14 17.64 -10.16 9.09
C PRO A 14 17.61 -11.59 8.55
N GLU A 15 17.90 -12.54 9.42
CA GLU A 15 17.72 -13.96 9.13
C GLU A 15 16.26 -14.22 8.77
N ALA A 16 16.07 -14.82 7.61
CA ALA A 16 14.75 -15.03 7.06
C ALA A 16 14.15 -16.33 7.58
N MET A 17 12.94 -16.24 8.13
CA MET A 17 12.10 -17.39 8.43
C MET A 17 10.80 -17.31 7.64
N PRO A 18 10.84 -17.47 6.30
CA PRO A 18 9.65 -17.38 5.47
C PRO A 18 8.82 -18.65 5.58
N MET A 19 7.57 -18.56 5.15
CA MET A 19 6.69 -19.71 4.96
C MET A 19 7.24 -20.64 3.87
N THR A 20 7.25 -21.94 4.12
CA THR A 20 7.79 -22.96 3.21
C THR A 20 6.70 -23.93 2.74
N GLY A 21 7.02 -24.74 1.73
CA GLY A 21 6.13 -25.81 1.23
C GLY A 21 4.83 -25.31 0.60
N PRO A 22 3.76 -26.14 0.60
CA PRO A 22 2.49 -25.82 -0.07
C PRO A 22 1.76 -24.63 0.56
N MET A 23 1.96 -24.38 1.87
CA MET A 23 1.34 -23.26 2.57
C MET A 23 1.80 -21.91 1.99
N ARG A 24 3.03 -21.85 1.45
CA ARG A 24 3.55 -20.65 0.77
C ARG A 24 2.71 -20.24 -0.44
N TRP A 25 2.31 -21.22 -1.26
CA TRP A 25 1.47 -20.97 -2.42
C TRP A 25 0.07 -20.51 -2.02
N LEU A 26 -0.49 -21.11 -0.96
CA LEU A 26 -1.74 -20.64 -0.38
C LEU A 26 -1.60 -19.18 0.10
N GLY A 27 -0.51 -18.85 0.79
CA GLY A 27 -0.22 -17.47 1.20
C GLY A 27 -0.14 -16.49 0.02
N TYR A 28 0.46 -16.89 -1.10
CA TYR A 28 0.47 -16.07 -2.33
C TYR A 28 -0.91 -15.86 -2.93
N VAL A 29 -1.71 -16.92 -3.02
CA VAL A 29 -3.09 -16.84 -3.53
C VAL A 29 -3.94 -15.96 -2.63
N LEU A 30 -3.83 -16.10 -1.31
CA LEU A 30 -4.57 -15.27 -0.35
C LEU A 30 -4.12 -13.80 -0.39
N ALA A 31 -2.81 -13.55 -0.39
CA ALA A 31 -2.26 -12.19 -0.42
C ALA A 31 -2.64 -11.44 -1.71
N ALA A 32 -2.69 -12.11 -2.85
CA ALA A 32 -3.13 -11.51 -4.11
C ALA A 32 -4.66 -11.46 -4.23
N GLY A 33 -5.38 -12.50 -3.81
CA GLY A 33 -6.82 -12.66 -4.04
C GLY A 33 -7.70 -11.85 -3.10
N ILE A 34 -7.35 -11.76 -1.81
CA ILE A 34 -8.18 -11.06 -0.80
C ILE A 34 -8.38 -9.58 -1.17
N PRO A 35 -7.36 -8.79 -1.55
CA PRO A 35 -7.56 -7.41 -1.95
C PRO A 35 -8.53 -7.26 -3.13
N ALA A 36 -8.49 -8.17 -4.10
CA ALA A 36 -9.37 -8.16 -5.27
C ALA A 36 -10.83 -8.49 -4.91
N ILE A 37 -11.03 -9.55 -4.13
CA ILE A 37 -12.36 -10.00 -3.70
C ILE A 37 -13.04 -8.95 -2.82
N THR A 38 -12.27 -8.31 -1.95
CA THR A 38 -12.79 -7.31 -1.01
C THR A 38 -12.97 -5.93 -1.65
N PHE A 39 -12.38 -5.67 -2.83
CA PHE A 39 -12.24 -4.33 -3.41
C PHE A 39 -13.55 -3.54 -3.46
N PHE A 40 -14.59 -4.05 -4.11
CA PHE A 40 -15.86 -3.32 -4.22
C PHE A 40 -16.63 -3.34 -2.90
N TRP A 41 -16.79 -4.53 -2.31
CA TRP A 41 -17.65 -4.73 -1.14
C TRP A 41 -17.25 -3.88 0.06
N THR A 42 -15.94 -3.74 0.34
CA THR A 42 -15.49 -2.91 1.47
C THR A 42 -15.72 -1.43 1.26
N GLN A 43 -15.73 -0.97 0.01
CA GLN A 43 -15.86 0.44 -0.34
C GLN A 43 -17.33 0.88 -0.41
N THR A 44 -18.26 -0.03 -0.70
CA THR A 44 -19.67 0.33 -0.94
C THR A 44 -20.64 -0.17 0.11
N SER A 45 -20.40 -1.33 0.74
CA SER A 45 -21.42 -2.01 1.55
C SER A 45 -20.95 -2.42 2.94
N PHE A 46 -19.65 -2.53 3.19
CA PHE A 46 -19.13 -3.11 4.43
C PHE A 46 -19.49 -2.34 5.70
N LEU A 47 -19.38 -1.01 5.69
CA LEU A 47 -19.74 -0.21 6.87
C LEU A 47 -21.25 -0.30 7.18
N ASN A 48 -22.09 -0.29 6.14
CA ASN A 48 -23.53 -0.49 6.28
C ASN A 48 -23.86 -1.89 6.84
N PHE A 49 -23.12 -2.92 6.41
CA PHE A 49 -23.27 -4.29 6.94
C PHE A 49 -22.88 -4.39 8.42
N LEU A 50 -21.78 -3.76 8.84
CA LEU A 50 -21.31 -3.84 10.22
C LEU A 50 -22.12 -2.99 11.21
N MET A 51 -22.62 -1.82 10.77
CA MET A 51 -23.12 -0.78 11.68
C MET A 51 -24.59 -0.42 11.47
N GLY A 52 -25.24 -1.04 10.48
CA GLY A 52 -26.61 -0.71 10.06
C GLY A 52 -26.66 0.57 9.22
N ALA A 53 -27.69 0.69 8.37
CA ALA A 53 -27.86 1.81 7.44
C ALA A 53 -28.08 3.17 8.11
N GLU A 54 -28.32 3.20 9.43
CA GLU A 54 -28.72 4.39 10.18
C GLU A 54 -27.58 5.07 10.94
N ASN A 55 -26.34 4.52 10.92
CA ASN A 55 -25.20 5.07 11.65
C ASN A 55 -24.15 5.68 10.70
N PRO A 56 -24.24 6.98 10.36
CA PRO A 56 -23.21 7.66 9.61
C PRO A 56 -22.00 7.96 10.51
N LEU A 57 -21.21 6.95 10.85
CA LEU A 57 -19.92 7.12 11.53
C LEU A 57 -18.77 7.03 10.53
N LEU A 58 -17.61 7.57 10.95
CA LEU A 58 -16.32 7.68 10.25
C LEU A 58 -16.31 7.03 8.86
N PHE A 59 -16.18 7.88 7.82
CA PHE A 59 -16.02 7.52 6.40
C PHE A 59 -17.32 7.32 5.58
N THR A 60 -18.49 7.13 6.20
CA THR A 60 -19.79 7.00 5.47
C THR A 60 -20.39 8.32 5.01
N ALA A 61 -20.16 9.41 5.75
CA ALA A 61 -20.52 10.77 5.37
C ALA A 61 -19.26 11.64 5.27
N PRO A 62 -19.17 12.56 4.28
CA PRO A 62 -18.06 13.51 4.21
C PRO A 62 -18.01 14.34 5.50
N THR A 63 -16.85 14.41 6.13
CA THR A 63 -16.58 15.31 7.26
C THR A 63 -15.48 16.30 6.86
N PRO A 64 -15.23 17.39 7.63
CA PRO A 64 -14.16 18.33 7.30
C PRO A 64 -12.77 17.68 7.19
N LEU A 65 -12.52 16.59 7.93
CA LEU A 65 -11.25 15.86 7.87
C LEU A 65 -11.26 14.74 6.81
N PHE A 66 -12.42 14.12 6.59
CA PHE A 66 -12.61 12.99 5.69
C PHE A 66 -13.63 13.34 4.59
N ALA A 67 -13.29 14.36 3.81
CA ALA A 67 -14.21 14.97 2.85
C ALA A 67 -14.25 14.25 1.48
N GLN A 68 -13.45 13.21 1.26
CA GLN A 68 -13.33 12.54 -0.04
C GLN A 68 -13.90 11.13 0.02
N ASN A 69 -15.08 10.91 -0.56
CA ASN A 69 -15.79 9.62 -0.52
C ASN A 69 -14.97 8.45 -1.08
N ILE A 70 -14.25 8.67 -2.20
CA ILE A 70 -13.39 7.63 -2.77
C ILE A 70 -12.21 7.33 -1.86
N THR A 71 -11.54 8.35 -1.32
CA THR A 71 -10.42 8.17 -0.37
C THR A 71 -10.88 7.47 0.91
N ASN A 72 -12.07 7.82 1.41
CA ASN A 72 -12.73 7.15 2.53
C ASN A 72 -12.90 5.66 2.25
N GLY A 73 -13.50 5.30 1.11
CA GLY A 73 -13.67 3.92 0.68
C GLY A 73 -12.33 3.18 0.60
N VAL A 74 -11.33 3.77 -0.04
CA VAL A 74 -9.98 3.18 -0.14
C VAL A 74 -9.37 2.92 1.23
N VAL A 75 -9.53 3.85 2.19
CA VAL A 75 -9.01 3.66 3.56
C VAL A 75 -9.68 2.49 4.25
N VAL A 76 -11.02 2.37 4.13
CA VAL A 76 -11.76 1.22 4.65
C VAL A 76 -11.26 -0.07 4.02
N TRP A 77 -11.08 -0.09 2.69
CA TRP A 77 -10.53 -1.25 1.98
C TRP A 77 -9.12 -1.61 2.45
N ALA A 78 -8.22 -0.63 2.55
CA ALA A 78 -6.84 -0.82 2.99
C ALA A 78 -6.78 -1.36 4.43
N LEU A 79 -7.54 -0.78 5.36
CA LEU A 79 -7.56 -1.22 6.75
C LEU A 79 -8.16 -2.63 6.89
N THR A 80 -9.25 -2.93 6.19
CA THR A 80 -9.84 -4.27 6.20
C THR A 80 -8.85 -5.31 5.68
N ASN A 81 -8.15 -5.01 4.57
CA ASN A 81 -7.10 -5.88 4.06
C ASN A 81 -5.91 -5.99 5.02
N GLY A 82 -5.51 -4.89 5.67
CA GLY A 82 -4.48 -4.89 6.69
C GLY A 82 -4.84 -5.80 7.87
N VAL A 83 -6.07 -5.72 8.39
CA VAL A 83 -6.56 -6.56 9.48
C VAL A 83 -6.59 -8.03 9.06
N ILE A 84 -7.18 -8.36 7.91
CA ILE A 84 -7.23 -9.75 7.43
C ILE A 84 -5.80 -10.31 7.26
N THR A 85 -4.91 -9.52 6.64
CA THR A 85 -3.51 -9.88 6.42
C THR A 85 -2.79 -10.12 7.74
N LEU A 86 -2.98 -9.24 8.73
CA LEU A 86 -2.38 -9.38 10.05
C LEU A 86 -2.89 -10.62 10.78
N VAL A 87 -4.19 -10.91 10.72
CA VAL A 87 -4.77 -12.12 11.33
C VAL A 87 -4.17 -13.38 10.70
N LEU A 88 -4.10 -13.46 9.36
CA LEU A 88 -3.49 -14.59 8.66
C LEU A 88 -1.99 -14.74 8.98
N PHE A 89 -1.27 -13.62 9.08
CA PHE A 89 0.12 -13.61 9.51
C PHE A 89 0.28 -14.15 10.93
N LEU A 90 -0.56 -13.70 11.87
CA LEU A 90 -0.52 -14.16 13.27
C LEU A 90 -0.86 -15.65 13.39
N ILE A 91 -1.86 -16.13 12.65
CA ILE A 91 -2.19 -17.57 12.59
C ILE A 91 -0.97 -18.36 12.12
N TRP A 92 -0.31 -17.92 11.05
CA TRP A 92 0.89 -18.58 10.56
C TRP A 92 2.05 -18.54 11.58
N HIS A 93 2.28 -17.39 12.21
CA HIS A 93 3.33 -17.23 13.22
C HIS A 93 3.12 -18.21 14.39
N PHE A 94 1.92 -18.27 14.96
CA PHE A 94 1.64 -19.10 16.14
C PHE A 94 1.51 -20.60 15.83
N THR A 95 1.20 -20.97 14.58
CA THR A 95 1.04 -22.38 14.19
C THR A 95 2.32 -22.99 13.61
N SER A 96 3.01 -22.25 12.75
CA SER A 96 4.06 -22.80 11.88
C SER A 96 5.44 -22.15 12.10
N ASN A 97 5.50 -20.92 12.62
CA ASN A 97 6.76 -20.18 12.79
C ASN A 97 7.02 -19.80 14.25
N LYS A 98 6.86 -20.80 15.14
CA LYS A 98 7.04 -20.63 16.58
C LYS A 98 8.50 -20.30 16.90
N GLY A 99 8.71 -19.24 17.68
CA GLY A 99 10.05 -18.78 18.08
C GLY A 99 10.62 -17.65 17.22
N ALA A 100 9.99 -17.30 16.11
CA ALA A 100 10.37 -16.12 15.34
C ALA A 100 10.01 -14.82 16.05
N THR A 101 10.90 -13.84 15.95
CA THR A 101 10.74 -12.52 16.56
C THR A 101 10.43 -11.46 15.50
N LEU A 102 10.08 -10.24 15.94
CA LEU A 102 9.89 -9.11 15.03
C LEU A 102 11.15 -8.77 14.21
N GLU A 103 12.35 -9.09 14.72
CA GLU A 103 13.59 -8.90 13.98
C GLU A 103 13.65 -9.77 12.73
N ASN A 104 13.22 -11.04 12.83
CA ASN A 104 13.15 -11.97 11.69
C ASN A 104 12.17 -11.50 10.61
N TYR A 105 11.20 -10.67 10.99
CA TYR A 105 10.22 -10.07 10.08
C TYR A 105 10.60 -8.67 9.62
N ALA A 106 11.86 -8.26 9.81
CA ALA A 106 12.39 -6.95 9.42
C ALA A 106 11.72 -5.76 10.15
N MET A 107 11.18 -5.99 11.34
CA MET A 107 10.48 -4.99 12.16
C MET A 107 11.10 -4.81 13.57
N PRO A 108 12.43 -4.58 13.71
CA PRO A 108 13.04 -4.35 15.01
C PRO A 108 12.52 -3.05 15.63
N ILE A 109 12.09 -3.10 16.89
CA ILE A 109 11.58 -1.91 17.59
C ILE A 109 12.77 -1.10 18.13
N HIS A 110 13.25 -0.16 17.31
CA HIS A 110 14.29 0.80 17.71
C HIS A 110 13.88 2.23 17.30
N TRP A 111 13.29 2.97 18.24
CA TRP A 111 12.68 4.29 18.00
C TRP A 111 13.56 5.27 17.21
N PRO A 112 14.86 5.46 17.52
CA PRO A 112 15.71 6.35 16.74
C PRO A 112 15.79 5.96 15.25
N HIS A 113 15.78 4.66 14.94
CA HIS A 113 15.84 4.18 13.55
C HIS A 113 14.48 4.29 12.85
N ILE A 114 13.39 4.08 13.58
CA ILE A 114 12.03 4.29 13.06
C ILE A 114 11.84 5.77 12.68
N PHE A 115 12.19 6.69 13.58
CA PHE A 115 12.11 8.13 13.29
C PHE A 115 13.03 8.56 12.15
N LYS A 116 14.27 8.07 12.10
CA LYS A 116 15.18 8.33 10.97
C LYS A 116 14.63 7.77 9.66
N SER A 117 13.98 6.61 9.68
CA SER A 117 13.34 6.02 8.50
C SER A 117 12.17 6.88 8.00
N ALA A 118 11.34 7.38 8.93
CA ALA A 118 10.25 8.30 8.60
C ALA A 118 10.80 9.62 8.03
N LEU A 119 11.84 10.18 8.65
CA LEU A 119 12.47 11.41 8.15
C LEU A 119 13.08 11.22 6.75
N LEU A 120 13.75 10.10 6.50
CA LEU A 120 14.26 9.78 5.17
C LEU A 120 13.13 9.70 4.14
N ALA A 121 12.03 9.01 4.48
CA ALA A 121 10.86 8.92 3.62
C ALA A 121 10.25 10.29 3.31
N ILE A 122 10.14 11.17 4.31
CA ILE A 122 9.68 12.56 4.14
C ILE A 122 10.62 13.31 3.20
N CYS A 123 11.94 13.26 3.41
CA CYS A 123 12.91 13.94 2.53
C CYS A 123 12.80 13.48 1.07
N VAL A 124 12.67 12.17 0.84
CA VAL A 124 12.51 11.60 -0.52
C VAL A 124 11.20 12.05 -1.15
N LEU A 125 10.08 12.01 -0.41
CA LEU A 125 8.79 12.47 -0.90
C LEU A 125 8.82 13.98 -1.21
N THR A 126 9.34 14.80 -0.29
CA THR A 126 9.45 16.25 -0.45
C THR A 126 10.29 16.58 -1.67
N PHE A 127 11.38 15.87 -1.93
CA PHE A 127 12.16 16.06 -3.16
C PHE A 127 11.31 15.81 -4.41
N GLY A 128 10.56 14.70 -4.46
CA GLY A 128 9.62 14.43 -5.57
C GLY A 128 8.51 15.48 -5.71
N TYR A 129 7.98 15.97 -4.60
CA TYR A 129 6.97 17.03 -4.57
C TYR A 129 7.52 18.36 -5.08
N LEU A 130 8.76 18.72 -4.71
CA LEU A 130 9.43 19.93 -5.19
C LEU A 130 9.76 19.84 -6.69
N LEU A 131 10.10 18.66 -7.20
CA LEU A 131 10.26 18.45 -8.64
C LEU A 131 8.94 18.68 -9.39
N LEU A 132 7.81 18.22 -8.85
CA LEU A 132 6.50 18.53 -9.41
C LEU A 132 6.21 20.03 -9.35
N ALA A 133 6.52 20.69 -8.22
CA ALA A 133 6.32 22.13 -8.08
C ALA A 133 7.15 22.93 -9.08
N ALA A 134 8.39 22.50 -9.34
CA ALA A 134 9.23 23.10 -10.37
C ALA A 134 8.67 22.87 -11.78
N ALA A 135 8.14 21.67 -12.07
CA ALA A 135 7.52 21.37 -13.35
C ALA A 135 6.26 22.22 -13.61
N ASP A 136 5.40 22.36 -12.59
CA ASP A 136 4.21 23.23 -12.64
C ASP A 136 4.61 24.70 -12.85
N LEU A 137 5.61 25.19 -12.10
CA LEU A 137 6.07 26.57 -12.21
C LEU A 137 6.67 26.90 -13.58
N LEU A 138 7.54 26.03 -14.11
CA LEU A 138 8.32 26.28 -15.32
C LEU A 138 7.54 25.96 -16.60
N PHE A 139 6.73 24.89 -16.58
CA PHE A 139 6.09 24.35 -17.79
C PHE A 139 4.57 24.34 -17.71
N ARG A 140 3.96 24.66 -16.56
CA ARG A 140 2.50 24.58 -16.33
C ARG A 140 1.94 23.17 -16.56
N VAL A 141 2.73 22.15 -16.23
CA VAL A 141 2.36 20.74 -16.35
C VAL A 141 2.34 20.06 -15.00
N ASP A 142 1.42 19.10 -14.83
CA ASP A 142 1.39 18.17 -13.71
C ASP A 142 1.86 16.76 -14.12
N PHE A 143 2.14 15.90 -13.14
CA PHE A 143 2.51 14.51 -13.40
C PHE A 143 1.25 13.66 -13.53
N ARG A 144 0.59 13.77 -14.68
CA ARG A 144 -0.58 12.95 -15.02
C ARG A 144 -0.26 11.96 -16.12
N PHE A 145 -0.61 10.70 -15.87
CA PHE A 145 -0.67 9.68 -16.89
C PHE A 145 -1.99 8.92 -16.75
N TRP A 146 -2.93 9.22 -17.65
CA TRP A 146 -4.27 8.65 -17.67
C TRP A 146 -5.00 8.82 -16.33
N VAL A 147 -5.30 7.73 -15.62
CA VAL A 147 -5.99 7.75 -14.31
C VAL A 147 -5.03 7.96 -13.12
N VAL A 148 -3.72 7.86 -13.34
CA VAL A 148 -2.71 8.07 -12.30
C VAL A 148 -2.26 9.51 -12.33
N THR A 149 -2.45 10.24 -11.24
CA THR A 149 -2.13 11.67 -11.19
C THR A 149 -1.46 12.07 -9.89
N ALA A 150 -0.26 12.66 -9.98
CA ALA A 150 0.34 13.40 -8.88
C ALA A 150 0.21 14.91 -9.15
N LYS A 151 -0.50 15.62 -8.27
CA LYS A 151 -0.70 17.08 -8.33
C LYS A 151 -0.19 17.76 -7.07
N LEU A 152 0.08 19.05 -7.17
CA LEU A 152 0.28 19.89 -5.98
C LEU A 152 -1.00 19.91 -5.16
N MET A 153 -0.85 19.70 -3.85
CA MET A 153 -1.95 19.75 -2.91
C MET A 153 -2.26 21.21 -2.56
N SER A 154 -3.54 21.57 -2.58
CA SER A 154 -4.01 22.79 -1.93
C SER A 154 -3.81 22.70 -0.41
N PRO A 155 -3.85 23.82 0.34
CA PRO A 155 -3.78 23.79 1.80
C PRO A 155 -4.85 22.89 2.44
N LEU A 156 -6.03 22.83 1.82
CA LEU A 156 -7.11 21.95 2.24
C LEU A 156 -6.77 20.46 2.02
N GLN A 157 -6.24 20.13 0.84
CA GLN A 157 -5.78 18.77 0.54
C GLN A 157 -4.63 18.34 1.45
N PHE A 158 -3.73 19.25 1.81
CA PHE A 158 -2.67 18.95 2.76
C PHE A 158 -3.21 18.60 4.16
N ARG A 159 -4.26 19.30 4.64
CA ARG A 159 -4.94 18.94 5.89
C ARG A 159 -5.58 17.55 5.81
N MET A 160 -6.29 17.25 4.73
CA MET A 160 -6.89 15.93 4.50
C MET A 160 -5.80 14.84 4.43
N PHE A 161 -4.68 15.12 3.76
CA PHE A 161 -3.53 14.22 3.68
C PHE A 161 -3.03 13.81 5.07
N LEU A 162 -2.88 14.76 6.00
CA LEU A 162 -2.48 14.45 7.38
C LEU A 162 -3.53 13.59 8.11
N GLY A 163 -4.82 13.79 7.81
CA GLY A 163 -5.91 12.97 8.36
C GLY A 163 -5.90 11.52 7.86
N TYR A 164 -5.61 11.30 6.57
CA TYR A 164 -5.60 9.97 5.97
C TYR A 164 -4.29 9.20 6.15
N LEU A 165 -3.16 9.90 6.29
CA LEU A 165 -1.82 9.29 6.33
C LEU A 165 -1.65 8.19 7.38
N PRO A 166 -2.13 8.31 8.63
CA PRO A 166 -1.94 7.28 9.65
C PRO A 166 -2.47 5.91 9.25
N PHE A 167 -3.60 5.87 8.53
CA PHE A 167 -4.23 4.62 8.08
C PHE A 167 -3.37 3.89 7.04
N PHE A 168 -2.84 4.64 6.07
CA PHE A 168 -1.94 4.06 5.06
C PHE A 168 -0.60 3.65 5.66
N VAL A 169 -0.09 4.37 6.67
CA VAL A 169 1.11 3.95 7.41
C VAL A 169 0.89 2.59 8.06
N ILE A 170 -0.21 2.41 8.79
CA ILE A 170 -0.56 1.12 9.42
C ILE A 170 -0.63 0.01 8.36
N PHE A 171 -1.36 0.26 7.27
CA PHE A 171 -1.49 -0.71 6.17
C PHE A 171 -0.13 -1.13 5.59
N PHE A 172 0.73 -0.17 5.22
CA PHE A 172 2.01 -0.51 4.59
C PHE A 172 3.03 -1.13 5.56
N LEU A 173 2.93 -0.87 6.86
CA LEU A 173 3.71 -1.62 7.87
C LEU A 173 3.32 -3.09 7.89
N ILE A 174 2.02 -3.40 7.86
CA ILE A 174 1.51 -4.78 7.82
C ILE A 174 1.90 -5.47 6.49
N VAL A 175 1.75 -4.77 5.36
CA VAL A 175 2.18 -5.30 4.06
C VAL A 175 3.69 -5.57 4.06
N GLY A 176 4.50 -4.68 4.62
CA GLY A 176 5.95 -4.86 4.74
C GLY A 176 6.32 -6.09 5.56
N LEU A 177 5.59 -6.31 6.67
CA LEU A 177 5.78 -7.47 7.54
C LEU A 177 5.56 -8.79 6.79
N VAL A 178 4.51 -8.85 5.97
CA VAL A 178 4.20 -10.04 5.18
C VAL A 178 5.17 -10.21 4.01
N LEU A 179 5.45 -9.17 3.24
CA LEU A 179 6.32 -9.26 2.06
C LEU A 179 7.79 -9.57 2.41
N HIS A 180 8.29 -9.05 3.53
CA HIS A 180 9.71 -9.17 3.90
C HIS A 180 9.95 -10.13 5.07
N GLY A 181 8.89 -10.57 5.77
CA GLY A 181 8.92 -11.67 6.73
C GLY A 181 8.33 -12.95 6.14
N GLN A 182 7.01 -13.11 6.24
CA GLN A 182 6.30 -14.36 5.93
C GLN A 182 6.49 -14.85 4.49
N LEU A 183 6.47 -13.96 3.51
CA LEU A 183 6.44 -14.28 2.08
C LEU A 183 7.74 -13.94 1.36
N ARG A 184 8.81 -13.62 2.12
CA ARG A 184 10.13 -13.26 1.58
C ARG A 184 10.62 -14.34 0.62
N LEU A 185 10.90 -13.93 -0.61
CA LEU A 185 11.38 -14.83 -1.66
C LEU A 185 12.85 -15.17 -1.43
N MET A 186 13.11 -16.45 -1.21
CA MET A 186 14.46 -17.02 -1.06
C MET A 186 14.73 -18.09 -2.12
N THR A 187 16.01 -18.33 -2.37
CA THR A 187 16.52 -19.43 -3.19
C THR A 187 16.39 -20.77 -2.45
N ALA A 188 16.58 -21.88 -3.16
CA ALA A 188 16.54 -23.22 -2.57
C ALA A 188 17.66 -23.47 -1.53
N THR A 189 18.78 -22.73 -1.64
CA THR A 189 19.91 -22.79 -0.69
C THR A 189 19.68 -21.96 0.57
N GLY A 190 18.56 -21.22 0.66
CA GLY A 190 18.27 -20.35 1.80
C GLY A 190 18.86 -18.94 1.66
N ASP A 191 19.43 -18.59 0.51
CA ASP A 191 19.91 -17.23 0.24
C ASP A 191 18.81 -16.34 -0.33
N ASP A 192 18.93 -15.04 -0.11
CA ASP A 192 18.13 -14.04 -0.78
C ASP A 192 18.26 -14.10 -2.31
N VAL A 193 17.13 -14.05 -3.02
CA VAL A 193 17.16 -13.89 -4.48
C VAL A 193 17.74 -12.54 -4.90
N PRO A 194 18.18 -12.39 -6.17
CA PRO A 194 18.56 -11.09 -6.73
C PRO A 194 17.45 -10.04 -6.57
N MET A 195 17.84 -8.79 -6.32
CA MET A 195 16.92 -7.70 -5.99
C MET A 195 15.78 -7.51 -7.00
N TRP A 196 16.07 -7.61 -8.30
CA TRP A 196 15.06 -7.48 -9.34
C TRP A 196 14.00 -8.59 -9.30
N ARG A 197 14.39 -9.84 -8.96
CA ARG A 197 13.46 -10.96 -8.78
C ARG A 197 12.57 -10.76 -7.56
N ALA A 198 13.15 -10.27 -6.46
CA ALA A 198 12.38 -9.92 -5.27
C ALA A 198 11.36 -8.80 -5.57
N MET A 199 11.77 -7.78 -6.32
CA MET A 199 10.88 -6.69 -6.74
C MET A 199 9.73 -7.21 -7.60
N LEU A 200 10.03 -8.00 -8.65
CA LEU A 200 8.99 -8.57 -9.51
C LEU A 200 8.02 -9.47 -8.74
N ALA A 201 8.52 -10.30 -7.82
CA ALA A 201 7.68 -11.16 -7.00
C ALA A 201 6.75 -10.36 -6.08
N ASN A 202 7.27 -9.34 -5.39
CA ASN A 202 6.48 -8.51 -4.50
C ASN A 202 5.48 -7.62 -5.26
N VAL A 203 5.88 -7.06 -6.40
CA VAL A 203 4.97 -6.34 -7.32
C VAL A 203 3.88 -7.29 -7.80
N GLY A 204 4.24 -8.48 -8.26
CA GLY A 204 3.29 -9.51 -8.69
C GLY A 204 2.28 -9.83 -7.58
N LEU A 205 2.73 -10.00 -6.34
CA LEU A 205 1.85 -10.25 -5.21
C LEU A 205 0.81 -9.14 -5.00
N LEU A 206 1.26 -7.88 -5.02
CA LEU A 206 0.38 -6.74 -4.74
C LEU A 206 -0.58 -6.43 -5.90
N VAL A 207 -0.19 -6.73 -7.14
CA VAL A 207 -0.88 -6.26 -8.34
C VAL A 207 -1.75 -7.33 -8.99
N THR A 208 -1.38 -8.62 -8.89
CA THR A 208 -2.03 -9.70 -9.65
C THR A 208 -3.54 -9.76 -9.39
N GLY A 209 -3.97 -9.65 -8.13
CA GLY A 209 -5.40 -9.67 -7.80
C GLY A 209 -6.18 -8.55 -8.49
N ILE A 210 -5.65 -7.32 -8.45
CA ILE A 210 -6.30 -6.16 -9.08
C ILE A 210 -6.31 -6.30 -10.60
N VAL A 211 -5.26 -6.84 -11.21
CA VAL A 211 -5.24 -7.13 -12.65
C VAL A 211 -6.31 -8.17 -13.01
N VAL A 212 -6.43 -9.25 -12.23
CA VAL A 212 -7.48 -10.26 -12.45
C VAL A 212 -8.88 -9.65 -12.31
N LEU A 213 -9.10 -8.81 -11.30
CA LEU A 213 -10.36 -8.08 -11.12
C LEU A 213 -10.70 -7.21 -12.34
N LEU A 214 -9.71 -6.48 -12.87
CA LEU A 214 -9.87 -5.65 -14.06
C LEU A 214 -10.17 -6.50 -15.30
N LEU A 215 -9.51 -7.65 -15.48
CA LEU A 215 -9.80 -8.56 -16.58
C LEU A 215 -11.23 -9.11 -16.50
N ILE A 216 -11.70 -9.51 -15.32
CA ILE A 216 -13.08 -9.96 -15.10
C ILE A 216 -14.09 -8.88 -15.51
N GLN A 217 -13.79 -7.62 -15.21
CA GLN A 217 -14.67 -6.50 -15.54
C GLN A 217 -14.61 -6.12 -17.02
N TYR A 218 -13.41 -6.01 -17.60
CA TYR A 218 -13.22 -5.46 -18.94
C TYR A 218 -13.33 -6.47 -20.08
N ILE A 219 -13.03 -7.76 -19.86
CA ILE A 219 -13.19 -8.76 -20.94
C ILE A 219 -14.66 -8.83 -21.41
N PRO A 220 -15.66 -8.98 -20.52
CA PRO A 220 -17.06 -8.98 -20.93
C PRO A 220 -17.50 -7.63 -21.49
N LEU A 221 -17.01 -6.52 -20.93
CA LEU A 221 -17.29 -5.17 -21.45
C LEU A 221 -16.85 -5.02 -22.91
N MET A 222 -15.63 -5.48 -23.23
CA MET A 222 -15.10 -5.45 -24.60
C MET A 222 -15.79 -6.47 -25.53
N ALA A 223 -16.44 -7.49 -24.97
CA ALA A 223 -17.29 -8.43 -25.69
C ALA A 223 -18.73 -7.94 -25.90
N GLY A 224 -19.07 -6.71 -25.45
CA GLY A 224 -20.39 -6.10 -25.63
C GLY A 224 -21.38 -6.35 -24.48
N SER A 225 -20.94 -6.94 -23.37
CA SER A 225 -21.76 -7.10 -22.15
C SER A 225 -21.57 -5.91 -21.21
N PRO A 226 -22.49 -5.63 -20.27
CA PRO A 226 -22.23 -4.67 -19.20
C PRO A 226 -21.12 -5.17 -18.26
N LEU A 227 -20.56 -4.27 -17.44
CA LEU A 227 -19.61 -4.62 -16.39
C LEU A 227 -20.23 -5.66 -15.42
N PRO A 228 -19.70 -6.89 -15.31
CA PRO A 228 -20.32 -7.97 -14.54
C PRO A 228 -20.59 -7.65 -13.07
N LEU A 229 -19.77 -6.82 -12.44
CA LEU A 229 -19.88 -6.46 -11.03
C LEU A 229 -20.53 -5.08 -10.80
N GLY A 230 -21.00 -4.40 -11.85
CA GLY A 230 -21.82 -3.18 -11.74
C GLY A 230 -21.12 -1.87 -11.28
N GLU A 231 -19.85 -1.92 -10.86
CA GLU A 231 -19.17 -0.79 -10.21
C GLU A 231 -18.24 0.01 -11.15
N SER A 232 -18.81 0.82 -12.04
CA SER A 232 -18.04 1.52 -13.10
C SER A 232 -16.93 2.43 -12.55
N LEU A 233 -17.25 3.31 -11.59
CA LEU A 233 -16.30 4.29 -11.05
C LEU A 233 -15.15 3.59 -10.30
N LEU A 234 -15.47 2.67 -9.40
CA LEU A 234 -14.46 1.94 -8.64
C LEU A 234 -13.61 1.04 -9.56
N THR A 235 -14.17 0.53 -10.65
CA THR A 235 -13.37 -0.23 -11.65
C THR A 235 -12.32 0.67 -12.31
N ILE A 236 -12.63 1.94 -12.60
CA ILE A 236 -11.63 2.90 -13.11
C ILE A 236 -10.57 3.21 -12.04
N VAL A 237 -10.98 3.37 -10.78
CA VAL A 237 -10.06 3.55 -9.64
C VAL A 237 -9.11 2.36 -9.47
N ALA A 238 -9.57 1.13 -9.73
CA ALA A 238 -8.74 -0.07 -9.66
C ALA A 238 -7.53 -0.03 -10.60
N PHE A 239 -7.63 0.58 -11.79
CA PHE A 239 -6.46 0.78 -12.68
C PHE A 239 -5.35 1.60 -12.03
N GLN A 240 -5.71 2.63 -11.27
CA GLN A 240 -4.74 3.46 -10.58
C GLN A 240 -3.93 2.62 -9.58
N PHE A 241 -4.57 1.68 -8.89
CA PHE A 241 -3.89 0.80 -7.93
C PHE A 241 -2.90 -0.16 -8.55
N VAL A 242 -3.06 -0.56 -9.82
CA VAL A 242 -2.03 -1.34 -10.55
C VAL A 242 -0.71 -0.57 -10.56
N ALA A 243 -0.74 0.71 -10.93
CA ALA A 243 0.46 1.55 -10.97
C ALA A 243 0.98 1.87 -9.56
N LEU A 244 0.10 2.27 -8.64
CA LEU A 244 0.49 2.65 -7.28
C LEU A 244 1.10 1.50 -6.49
N LEU A 245 0.50 0.31 -6.56
CA LEU A 245 1.00 -0.89 -5.88
C LEU A 245 2.26 -1.44 -6.55
N THR A 246 2.43 -1.25 -7.86
CA THR A 246 3.70 -1.52 -8.53
C THR A 246 4.82 -0.66 -7.94
N ILE A 247 4.61 0.66 -7.85
CA ILE A 247 5.59 1.58 -7.26
C ILE A 247 5.86 1.21 -5.80
N ALA A 248 4.81 0.95 -5.00
CA ALA A 248 4.95 0.55 -3.61
C ALA A 248 5.75 -0.75 -3.46
N GLY A 249 5.47 -1.78 -4.26
CA GLY A 249 6.21 -3.04 -4.24
C GLY A 249 7.70 -2.87 -4.55
N VAL A 250 8.04 -2.03 -5.55
CA VAL A 250 9.43 -1.69 -5.88
C VAL A 250 10.09 -0.92 -4.74
N VAL A 251 9.45 0.14 -4.24
CA VAL A 251 9.98 1.01 -3.18
C VAL A 251 10.21 0.24 -1.90
N MET A 252 9.22 -0.54 -1.44
CA MET A 252 9.32 -1.34 -0.23
C MET A 252 10.47 -2.35 -0.33
N THR A 253 10.52 -3.08 -1.44
CA THR A 253 11.60 -4.06 -1.67
C THR A 253 12.96 -3.39 -1.77
N PHE A 254 13.08 -2.25 -2.46
CA PHE A 254 14.33 -1.52 -2.57
C PHE A 254 14.86 -1.10 -1.20
N PHE A 255 14.03 -0.43 -0.39
CA PHE A 255 14.47 0.05 0.91
C PHE A 255 14.74 -1.09 1.88
N PHE A 256 13.89 -2.13 1.91
CA PHE A 256 14.18 -3.33 2.71
C PHE A 256 15.56 -3.93 2.38
N ARG A 257 15.89 -4.07 1.09
CA ARG A 257 17.20 -4.58 0.63
C ARG A 257 18.38 -3.67 0.95
N LYS A 258 18.14 -2.39 1.25
CA LYS A 258 19.18 -1.41 1.58
C LYS A 258 19.28 -1.10 3.07
N THR A 259 18.22 -1.29 3.85
CA THR A 259 18.16 -0.91 5.27
C THR A 259 18.01 -2.09 6.21
N GLY A 260 17.72 -3.30 5.72
CA GLY A 260 17.45 -4.46 6.58
C GLY A 260 16.12 -4.39 7.33
N THR A 261 15.34 -3.32 7.15
CA THR A 261 14.12 -3.04 7.90
C THR A 261 13.00 -2.59 6.96
N LEU A 262 11.75 -2.86 7.33
CA LEU A 262 10.59 -2.52 6.50
C LEU A 262 10.19 -1.02 6.55
N TYR A 263 10.63 -0.29 7.58
CA TYR A 263 10.10 1.03 7.93
C TYR A 263 10.22 2.09 6.83
N THR A 264 11.41 2.28 6.25
CA THR A 264 11.63 3.36 5.26
C THR A 264 10.74 3.15 4.03
N GLY A 265 10.66 1.90 3.55
CA GLY A 265 9.82 1.53 2.42
C GLY A 265 8.33 1.71 2.71
N ALA A 266 7.88 1.25 3.88
CA ALA A 266 6.48 1.39 4.30
C ALA A 266 6.06 2.85 4.45
N PHE A 267 6.86 3.69 5.11
CA PHE A 267 6.57 5.12 5.28
C PHE A 267 6.56 5.85 3.95
N LEU A 268 7.52 5.58 3.06
CA LEU A 268 7.56 6.25 1.75
C LEU A 268 6.36 5.85 0.88
N SER A 269 6.00 4.57 0.84
CA SER A 269 4.81 4.10 0.13
C SER A 269 3.52 4.70 0.68
N ALA A 270 3.38 4.77 2.01
CA ALA A 270 2.22 5.39 2.66
C ALA A 270 2.11 6.88 2.31
N LEU A 271 3.21 7.63 2.45
CA LEU A 271 3.29 9.04 2.08
C LEU A 271 2.94 9.28 0.61
N PHE A 272 3.55 8.50 -0.29
CA PHE A 272 3.34 8.63 -1.73
C PHE A 272 1.89 8.35 -2.13
N ILE A 273 1.32 7.24 -1.66
CA ILE A 273 -0.05 6.85 -2.01
C ILE A 273 -1.07 7.79 -1.40
N THR A 274 -0.89 8.21 -0.14
CA THR A 274 -1.77 9.19 0.49
C THR A 274 -1.77 10.50 -0.31
N TRP A 275 -0.59 10.97 -0.73
CA TRP A 275 -0.47 12.17 -1.54
C TRP A 275 -1.22 12.04 -2.87
N VAL A 276 -0.93 10.99 -3.64
CA VAL A 276 -1.52 10.79 -4.98
C VAL A 276 -3.04 10.64 -4.90
N ILE A 277 -3.56 9.92 -3.91
CA ILE A 277 -5.01 9.75 -3.75
C ILE A 277 -5.64 11.08 -3.32
N VAL A 278 -5.14 11.73 -2.27
CA VAL A 278 -5.78 12.95 -1.76
C VAL A 278 -5.72 14.10 -2.78
N ALA A 279 -4.61 14.24 -3.52
CA ALA A 279 -4.49 15.26 -4.55
C ALA A 279 -5.36 14.98 -5.79
N GLY A 280 -5.64 13.71 -6.07
CA GLY A 280 -6.39 13.26 -7.25
C GLY A 280 -7.91 13.18 -7.09
N GLN A 281 -8.42 13.11 -5.85
CA GLN A 281 -9.85 12.84 -5.59
C GLN A 281 -10.69 14.10 -5.35
N ALA A 282 -11.96 14.03 -5.73
CA ALA A 282 -12.94 15.09 -5.52
C ALA A 282 -13.32 15.24 -4.05
N THR A 283 -13.53 16.49 -3.63
CA THR A 283 -13.96 16.86 -2.27
C THR A 283 -15.48 17.02 -2.24
N HIS A 284 -16.14 16.33 -1.31
CA HIS A 284 -17.59 16.20 -1.20
C HIS A 284 -18.15 16.86 0.06
N PHE A 285 -17.30 17.53 0.85
CA PHE A 285 -17.71 18.35 1.99
C PHE A 285 -17.70 19.83 1.60
N ALA A 286 -18.77 20.55 1.92
CA ALA A 286 -18.82 22.00 1.75
C ALA A 286 -18.11 22.68 2.95
N PHE A 287 -16.97 23.31 2.70
CA PHE A 287 -16.14 23.99 3.70
C PHE A 287 -16.55 25.45 3.92
#